data_AF-A0A1Z3MTQ5-F1
#
_entry.id   AF-A0A1Z3MTQ5-F1
#
_cell.length_a   1.000
_cell.length_b   1.000
_cell.length_c   1.000
_cell.angle_alpha   90.00
_cell.angle_beta   90.00
_cell.angle_gamma   90.00
#
_symmetry.space_group_name_H-M   'P 1'
#
loop_
_entity.id
_entity.type
_entity.pdbx_description
1 polymer ?
#
loop_
_entity_poly.entity_id
_entity_poly.type
_entity_poly.pdbx_seq_one_letter_code
_entity_poly.pdbx_strand_id
1 'polypeptide(L)'
;MSGPPKTPTHLRLVRGNPSKRPINENEPKPAAGVPPTPKHFDKQGKYWFRRMAEELDALGVMSQLDARALELLVEVYTEYRHHCDTLEREGYTYAVYSDEEPDEGKEREIRMIKAHPAAIMKADAWKRLRAMLGEFGMTPASRSKVNAKGPDAVDPLAEFMKARD
;
A
#
# COMPACT_ATOMS: atom_id res chain seq x y z
N MET A 1 21.42 -16.57 -12.49
CA MET A 1 21.13 -15.26 -11.88
C MET A 1 20.40 -14.42 -12.90
N SER A 2 19.13 -14.06 -12.66
CA SER A 2 18.41 -13.13 -13.54
C SER A 2 19.09 -11.77 -13.45
N GLY A 3 19.39 -11.14 -14.59
CA GLY A 3 19.96 -9.80 -14.61
C GLY A 3 19.00 -8.76 -14.00
N PRO A 4 19.47 -7.52 -13.77
CA PRO A 4 18.62 -6.43 -13.32
C PRO A 4 17.37 -6.29 -14.21
N PRO A 5 16.21 -5.92 -13.64
CA PRO A 5 14.98 -5.73 -14.40
C PRO A 5 15.20 -4.73 -15.54
N LYS A 6 14.50 -4.95 -16.66
CA LYS A 6 14.61 -4.08 -17.84
C LYS A 6 14.20 -2.67 -17.45
N THR A 7 15.01 -1.69 -17.86
CA THR A 7 14.66 -0.28 -17.70
C THR A 7 13.44 0.04 -18.58
N PRO A 8 12.36 0.64 -18.03
CA PRO A 8 11.18 1.06 -18.76
C PRO A 8 11.51 1.91 -20.00
N THR A 9 10.67 1.85 -21.02
CA THR A 9 10.94 2.51 -22.31
C THR A 9 11.10 4.02 -22.17
N HIS A 10 10.25 4.68 -21.38
CA HIS A 10 10.32 6.12 -21.16
C HIS A 10 11.67 6.55 -20.56
N LEU A 11 12.22 5.79 -19.59
CA LEU A 11 13.55 6.07 -19.03
C LEU A 11 14.68 5.77 -20.01
N ARG A 12 14.54 4.75 -20.87
CA ARG A 12 15.50 4.50 -21.95
C ARG A 12 15.54 5.66 -22.95
N LEU A 13 14.38 6.23 -23.29
CA LEU A 13 14.27 7.38 -24.18
C LEU A 13 14.94 8.61 -23.58
N VAL A 14 14.63 8.95 -22.32
CA VAL A 14 15.25 10.07 -21.60
C VAL A 14 16.78 9.95 -21.54
N ARG A 15 17.30 8.72 -21.40
CA ARG A 15 18.75 8.45 -21.37
C ARG A 15 19.40 8.35 -22.75
N GLY A 16 18.67 8.58 -23.85
CA GLY A 16 19.19 8.52 -25.21
C GLY A 16 19.50 7.10 -25.72
N ASN A 17 18.85 6.07 -25.16
CA ASN A 17 19.02 4.66 -25.51
C ASN A 17 20.50 4.18 -25.57
N PRO A 18 21.26 4.20 -24.45
CA PRO A 18 22.70 3.90 -24.47
C PRO A 18 23.04 2.49 -25.00
N SER A 19 22.12 1.54 -24.85
CA SER A 19 22.30 0.15 -25.31
C SER A 19 22.19 0.00 -26.83
N LYS A 20 21.70 1.03 -27.55
CA LYS A 20 21.39 1.04 -29.00
C LYS A 20 20.45 -0.07 -29.47
N ARG A 21 19.92 -0.90 -28.56
CA ARG A 21 18.96 -1.96 -28.88
C ARG A 21 17.63 -1.33 -29.30
N PRO A 22 16.84 -2.01 -30.15
CA PRO A 22 15.49 -1.56 -30.47
C PRO A 22 14.67 -1.25 -29.22
N ILE A 23 13.85 -0.22 -29.33
CA ILE A 23 12.93 0.21 -28.27
C ILE A 23 11.59 -0.48 -28.51
N ASN A 24 10.94 -0.95 -27.45
CA ASN A 24 9.59 -1.51 -27.57
C ASN A 24 8.58 -0.37 -27.61
N GLU A 25 8.07 -0.05 -28.79
CA GLU A 25 7.04 0.99 -28.96
C GLU A 25 5.66 0.51 -28.47
N ASN A 26 5.47 -0.81 -28.37
CA ASN A 26 4.23 -1.46 -27.94
C ASN A 26 4.24 -1.79 -26.45
N GLU A 27 4.93 -1.01 -25.61
CA GLU A 27 4.83 -1.19 -24.16
C GLU A 27 3.40 -0.81 -23.70
N PRO A 28 2.68 -1.71 -23.01
CA PRO A 28 1.31 -1.44 -22.58
C PRO A 28 1.32 -0.22 -21.64
N LYS A 29 0.42 0.72 -21.91
CA LYS A 29 0.18 1.90 -21.09
C LYS A 29 -1.19 1.74 -20.44
N PRO A 30 -1.25 1.31 -19.18
CA PRO A 30 -2.52 1.19 -18.47
C PRO A 30 -3.26 2.52 -18.47
N ALA A 31 -4.59 2.46 -18.60
CA ALA A 31 -5.43 3.64 -18.45
C ALA A 31 -5.22 4.23 -17.05
N ALA A 32 -4.88 5.51 -16.99
CA ALA A 32 -4.79 6.24 -15.74
C ALA A 32 -6.18 6.40 -15.12
N GLY A 33 -6.23 6.64 -13.82
CA GLY A 33 -7.47 6.93 -13.11
C GLY A 33 -7.77 5.94 -11.98
N VAL A 34 -8.69 6.36 -11.12
CA VAL A 34 -9.17 5.60 -9.97
C VAL A 34 -9.90 4.31 -10.40
N PRO A 35 -9.50 3.13 -9.89
CA PRO A 35 -10.22 1.89 -10.13
C PRO A 35 -11.60 1.86 -9.46
N PRO A 36 -12.56 1.08 -9.97
CA PRO A 36 -13.87 0.95 -9.36
C PRO A 36 -13.78 0.34 -7.96
N THR A 37 -14.52 0.88 -7.00
CA THR A 37 -14.53 0.36 -5.63
C THR A 37 -15.14 -1.04 -5.58
N PRO A 38 -14.47 -2.02 -4.94
CA PRO A 38 -15.00 -3.37 -4.77
C PRO A 38 -16.35 -3.38 -4.04
N LYS A 39 -17.32 -4.13 -4.57
CA LYS A 39 -18.69 -4.17 -4.03
C LYS A 39 -18.75 -4.84 -2.65
N HIS A 40 -17.88 -5.83 -2.43
CA HIS A 40 -17.85 -6.67 -1.23
C HIS A 40 -17.26 -5.96 0.00
N PHE A 41 -16.64 -4.80 -0.16
CA PHE A 41 -16.16 -4.03 0.98
C PHE A 41 -17.29 -3.55 1.88
N ASP A 42 -16.99 -3.54 3.18
CA ASP A 42 -17.80 -2.92 4.20
C ASP A 42 -17.72 -1.38 4.09
N LYS A 43 -18.35 -0.67 5.04
CA LYS A 43 -18.36 0.80 5.02
C LYS A 43 -16.95 1.38 5.19
N GLN A 44 -16.10 0.77 6.04
CA GLN A 44 -14.75 1.27 6.25
C GLN A 44 -13.85 1.00 5.05
N GLY A 45 -13.88 -0.22 4.49
CA GLY A 45 -13.12 -0.56 3.30
C GLY A 45 -13.48 0.32 2.10
N LYS A 46 -14.77 0.58 1.86
CA LYS A 46 -15.21 1.51 0.79
C LYS A 46 -14.69 2.92 0.98
N TYR A 47 -14.69 3.43 2.21
CA TYR A 47 -14.18 4.75 2.53
C TYR A 47 -12.66 4.84 2.27
N TRP A 48 -11.89 3.91 2.82
CA TRP A 48 -10.43 3.92 2.70
C TRP A 48 -9.96 3.65 1.27
N PHE A 49 -10.63 2.76 0.54
CA PHE A 49 -10.34 2.54 -0.87
C PHE A 49 -10.52 3.80 -1.70
N ARG A 50 -11.67 4.47 -1.57
CA ARG A 50 -11.93 5.71 -2.31
C ARG A 50 -10.89 6.77 -1.97
N ARG A 51 -10.64 6.98 -0.68
CA ARG A 51 -9.70 8.01 -0.20
C ARG A 51 -8.27 7.75 -0.69
N MET A 52 -7.75 6.54 -0.51
CA MET A 52 -6.41 6.19 -0.95
C MET A 52 -6.30 6.22 -2.48
N ALA A 53 -7.33 5.81 -3.21
CA ALA A 53 -7.34 5.90 -4.67
C ALA A 53 -7.26 7.35 -5.14
N GLU A 54 -8.07 8.24 -4.58
CA GLU A 54 -8.08 9.67 -4.92
C GLU A 54 -6.74 10.34 -4.61
N GLU A 55 -6.12 10.03 -3.46
CA GLU A 55 -4.80 10.54 -3.07
C GLU A 55 -3.70 10.09 -4.04
N LEU A 56 -3.72 8.83 -4.49
CA LEU A 56 -2.75 8.28 -5.43
C LEU A 56 -2.97 8.74 -6.87
N ASP A 57 -4.23 8.91 -7.27
CA ASP A 57 -4.58 9.45 -8.59
C ASP A 57 -4.19 10.93 -8.72
N ALA A 58 -4.37 11.71 -7.65
CA ALA A 58 -3.90 13.10 -7.59
C ALA A 58 -2.37 13.22 -7.72
N LEU A 59 -1.63 12.18 -7.34
CA LEU A 59 -0.18 12.08 -7.55
C LEU A 59 0.20 11.53 -8.93
N GLY A 60 -0.76 11.11 -9.74
CA GLY A 60 -0.52 10.56 -11.08
C GLY A 60 0.19 9.19 -11.07
N VAL A 61 0.04 8.43 -9.99
CA VAL A 61 0.70 7.11 -9.80
C VAL A 61 -0.28 5.94 -9.87
N MET A 62 -1.57 6.21 -10.09
CA MET A 62 -2.64 5.22 -10.14
C MET A 62 -3.01 4.85 -11.58
N SER A 63 -3.27 3.56 -11.81
CA SER A 63 -3.87 3.05 -13.03
C SER A 63 -4.97 2.03 -12.73
N GLN A 64 -5.79 1.73 -13.74
CA GLN A 64 -6.84 0.72 -13.62
C GLN A 64 -6.31 -0.69 -13.32
N LEU A 65 -5.03 -0.98 -13.63
CA LEU A 65 -4.42 -2.28 -13.30
C LEU A 65 -4.11 -2.43 -11.80
N ASP A 66 -3.98 -1.32 -11.09
CA ASP A 66 -3.60 -1.30 -9.67
C ASP A 66 -4.79 -1.61 -8.74
N ALA A 67 -5.99 -1.81 -9.30
CA ALA A 67 -7.23 -2.08 -8.56
C ALA A 67 -7.07 -3.16 -7.49
N ARG A 68 -6.50 -4.31 -7.85
CA ARG A 68 -6.33 -5.45 -6.92
C ARG A 68 -5.25 -5.18 -5.88
N ALA A 69 -4.21 -4.46 -6.25
CA ALA A 69 -3.15 -4.09 -5.30
C ALA A 69 -3.68 -3.10 -4.25
N LEU A 70 -4.52 -2.15 -4.67
CA LEU A 70 -5.15 -1.20 -3.77
C LEU A 70 -6.20 -1.88 -2.89
N GLU A 71 -6.97 -2.82 -3.43
CA GLU A 71 -7.93 -3.65 -2.68
C GLU A 71 -7.23 -4.36 -1.51
N LEU A 72 -6.14 -5.08 -1.81
CA LEU A 72 -5.35 -5.77 -0.78
C LEU A 72 -4.74 -4.80 0.24
N LEU A 73 -4.30 -3.60 -0.19
CA LEU A 73 -3.75 -2.59 0.72
C LEU A 73 -4.79 -2.15 1.75
N VAL A 74 -6.01 -1.88 1.27
CA VAL A 74 -7.13 -1.43 2.09
C VAL A 74 -7.57 -2.53 3.05
N GLU A 75 -7.64 -3.78 2.59
CA GLU A 75 -7.99 -4.92 3.43
C GLU A 75 -7.02 -5.06 4.61
N VAL A 76 -5.71 -5.06 4.35
CA VAL A 76 -4.68 -5.14 5.41
C VAL A 76 -4.71 -3.90 6.32
N TYR A 77 -5.00 -2.72 5.78
CA TYR A 77 -5.16 -1.52 6.60
C TYR A 77 -6.34 -1.63 7.57
N THR A 78 -7.49 -2.11 7.09
CA THR A 78 -8.67 -2.34 7.93
C THR A 78 -8.43 -3.43 8.98
N GLU A 79 -7.76 -4.53 8.61
CA GLU A 79 -7.32 -5.58 9.55
C GLU A 79 -6.43 -4.98 10.67
N TYR A 80 -5.43 -4.17 10.32
CA TYR A 80 -4.57 -3.50 11.28
C TYR A 80 -5.35 -2.57 12.22
N ARG A 81 -6.32 -1.82 11.71
CA ARG A 81 -7.19 -0.95 12.52
C ARG A 81 -8.05 -1.77 13.49
N HIS A 82 -8.65 -2.86 13.04
CA HIS A 82 -9.42 -3.75 13.90
C HIS A 82 -8.58 -4.31 15.06
N HIS A 83 -7.34 -4.73 14.79
CA HIS A 83 -6.46 -5.18 15.87
C HIS A 83 -6.04 -4.04 16.82
N CYS A 84 -5.86 -2.82 16.33
CA CYS A 84 -5.66 -1.65 17.20
C CYS A 84 -6.84 -1.48 18.16
N ASP A 85 -8.06 -1.45 17.63
CA ASP A 85 -9.28 -1.21 18.41
C ASP A 85 -9.52 -2.35 19.44
N THR A 86 -9.26 -3.61 19.05
CA THR A 86 -9.31 -4.76 19.97
C THR A 86 -8.33 -4.61 21.13
N LEU A 87 -7.08 -4.24 20.86
CA LEU A 87 -6.06 -4.09 21.90
C LEU A 87 -6.26 -2.85 22.78
N GLU A 88 -6.91 -1.81 22.26
CA GLU A 88 -7.32 -0.65 23.04
C GLU A 88 -8.41 -1.03 24.07
N ARG A 89 -9.33 -1.92 23.69
CA ARG A 89 -10.39 -2.42 24.59
C ARG A 89 -9.90 -3.50 25.56
N GLU A 90 -9.11 -4.46 25.10
CA GLU A 90 -8.78 -5.68 25.84
C GLU A 90 -7.39 -5.66 26.48
N GLY A 91 -6.52 -4.73 26.06
CA GLY A 91 -5.13 -4.67 26.48
C GLY A 91 -4.21 -5.62 25.69
N TYR A 92 -2.90 -5.41 25.84
CA TYR A 92 -1.87 -6.20 25.14
C TYR A 92 -1.55 -7.53 25.82
N THR A 93 -2.05 -7.74 27.03
CA THR A 93 -1.79 -8.93 27.83
C THR A 93 -3.05 -9.33 28.59
N TYR A 94 -3.15 -10.62 28.91
CA TYR A 94 -4.19 -11.14 29.78
C TYR A 94 -3.58 -12.07 30.83
N ALA A 95 -4.17 -12.06 32.02
CA ALA A 95 -3.78 -12.95 33.11
C ALA A 95 -4.43 -14.33 32.94
N VAL A 96 -3.65 -15.37 33.15
CA VAL A 96 -4.12 -16.74 33.33
C VAL A 96 -4.02 -17.04 34.81
N TYR A 97 -5.16 -17.31 35.44
CA TYR A 97 -5.26 -17.58 36.88
C TYR A 97 -4.94 -19.05 37.18
N SER A 98 -4.56 -19.34 38.43
CA SER A 98 -4.39 -20.72 38.91
C SER A 98 -5.74 -21.46 38.92
N ASP A 99 -5.66 -22.79 38.75
CA ASP A 99 -6.83 -23.68 38.82
C ASP A 99 -7.21 -24.02 40.28
N GLU A 100 -6.37 -23.62 41.24
CA GLU A 100 -6.57 -23.84 42.67
C GLU A 100 -7.67 -22.90 43.21
N GLU A 101 -8.57 -23.45 44.04
CA GLU A 101 -9.57 -22.63 44.72
C GLU A 101 -8.85 -21.70 45.71
N PRO A 102 -9.13 -20.39 45.66
CA PRO A 102 -8.51 -19.46 46.58
C PRO A 102 -8.99 -19.72 48.01
N ASP A 103 -8.12 -19.51 48.99
CA ASP A 103 -8.51 -19.51 50.40
C ASP A 103 -9.67 -18.53 50.64
N GLU A 104 -10.52 -18.80 51.63
CA GLU A 104 -11.69 -18.00 51.95
C GLU A 104 -11.31 -16.51 52.16
N GLY A 105 -11.80 -15.65 51.27
CA GLY A 105 -11.52 -14.21 51.28
C GLY A 105 -10.29 -13.75 50.47
N LYS A 106 -9.57 -14.64 49.78
CA LYS A 106 -8.46 -14.28 48.88
C LYS A 106 -8.89 -14.30 47.40
N GLU A 107 -8.20 -13.49 46.59
CA GLU A 107 -8.34 -13.53 45.13
C GLU A 107 -7.60 -14.73 44.54
N ARG A 108 -8.02 -15.20 43.35
CA ARG A 108 -7.30 -16.24 42.62
C ARG A 108 -5.92 -15.74 42.22
N GLU A 109 -4.89 -16.53 42.47
CA GLU A 109 -3.52 -16.16 42.12
C GLU A 109 -3.30 -16.18 40.60
N ILE A 110 -2.52 -15.23 40.10
CA ILE A 110 -2.13 -15.19 38.68
C ILE A 110 -1.02 -16.20 38.45
N ARG A 111 -1.31 -17.25 37.68
CA ARG A 111 -0.33 -18.26 37.28
C ARG A 111 0.68 -17.70 36.27
N MET A 112 0.22 -16.95 35.28
CA MET A 112 1.08 -16.30 34.28
C MET A 112 0.36 -15.19 33.53
N ILE A 113 1.14 -14.27 32.96
CA ILE A 113 0.65 -13.24 32.04
C ILE A 113 1.05 -13.62 30.62
N LYS A 114 0.08 -13.67 29.70
CA LYS A 114 0.31 -13.98 28.28
C LYS A 114 0.03 -12.76 27.40
N ALA A 115 0.72 -12.69 26.26
CA ALA A 115 0.43 -11.69 25.24
C ALA A 115 -0.91 -11.97 24.57
N HIS A 116 -1.66 -10.91 24.28
CA HIS A 116 -2.92 -11.01 23.55
C HIS A 116 -2.65 -11.43 22.09
N PRO A 117 -3.37 -12.41 21.52
CA PRO A 117 -3.15 -12.87 20.14
C PRO A 117 -3.22 -11.73 19.11
N ALA A 118 -4.14 -10.77 19.31
CA ALA A 118 -4.26 -9.60 18.44
C ALA A 118 -2.98 -8.75 18.39
N ALA A 119 -2.10 -8.80 19.39
CA ALA A 119 -0.83 -8.07 19.38
C ALA A 119 0.13 -8.63 18.31
N ILE A 120 0.18 -9.96 18.18
CA ILE A 120 1.01 -10.63 17.17
C ILE A 120 0.42 -10.40 15.77
N MET A 121 -0.91 -10.55 15.64
CA MET A 121 -1.60 -10.32 14.36
C MET A 121 -1.46 -8.86 13.90
N LYS A 122 -1.58 -7.89 14.81
CA LYS A 122 -1.31 -6.48 14.53
C LYS A 122 0.11 -6.25 14.02
N ALA A 123 1.11 -6.87 14.65
CA ALA A 123 2.50 -6.74 14.24
C ALA A 123 2.75 -7.34 12.85
N ASP A 124 2.08 -8.45 12.51
CA ASP A 124 2.13 -9.05 11.17
C ASP A 124 1.43 -8.17 10.12
N ALA A 125 0.20 -7.73 10.39
CA ALA A 125 -0.54 -6.83 9.51
C ALA A 125 0.24 -5.54 9.24
N TRP A 126 0.92 -4.98 10.25
CA TRP A 126 1.80 -3.83 10.08
C TRP A 126 2.97 -4.09 9.11
N LYS A 127 3.59 -5.27 9.16
CA LYS A 127 4.69 -5.62 8.24
C LYS A 127 4.18 -5.70 6.79
N ARG A 128 3.05 -6.37 6.57
CA ARG A 128 2.38 -6.46 5.26
C ARG A 128 2.01 -5.07 4.76
N LEU A 129 1.37 -4.26 5.60
CA LEU A 129 0.97 -2.89 5.29
C LEU A 129 2.16 -2.02 4.88
N ARG A 130 3.25 -2.04 5.67
CA ARG A 130 4.46 -1.25 5.38
C ARG A 130 5.09 -1.61 4.04
N ALA A 131 5.10 -2.90 3.68
CA ALA A 131 5.60 -3.34 2.38
C ALA A 131 4.74 -2.76 1.25
N MET A 132 3.42 -2.92 1.33
CA MET A 132 2.49 -2.43 0.31
C MET A 132 2.49 -0.90 0.17
N LEU A 133 2.58 -0.16 1.28
CA LEU A 133 2.73 1.30 1.26
C LEU A 133 3.99 1.74 0.51
N GLY A 134 5.06 0.93 0.56
CA GLY A 134 6.28 1.17 -0.20
C GLY A 134 6.08 1.04 -1.72
N GLU A 135 5.33 0.03 -2.16
CA GLU A 135 5.06 -0.22 -3.59
C GLU A 135 4.25 0.91 -4.23
N PHE A 136 3.30 1.50 -3.50
CA PHE A 136 2.50 2.64 -3.96
C PHE A 136 3.19 4.01 -3.80
N GLY A 137 4.41 4.08 -3.26
CA GLY A 137 5.08 5.36 -3.04
C GLY A 137 4.55 6.16 -1.86
N MET A 138 3.74 5.56 -0.98
CA MET A 138 3.08 6.26 0.14
C MET A 138 4.03 6.57 1.30
N THR A 139 5.27 6.06 1.28
CA THR A 139 6.32 6.46 2.24
C THR A 139 7.25 7.52 1.64
N PRO A 140 7.77 8.50 2.43
CA PRO A 140 8.69 9.50 1.91
C PRO A 140 9.90 8.90 1.17
N ALA A 141 10.44 7.79 1.68
CA ALA A 141 11.60 7.11 1.06
C ALA A 141 11.26 6.41 -0.26
N SER A 142 10.02 5.93 -0.44
CA SER A 142 9.58 5.29 -1.68
C SER A 142 9.19 6.29 -2.76
N ARG A 143 8.82 7.53 -2.41
CA ARG A 143 8.40 8.56 -3.39
C ARG A 143 9.43 8.80 -4.50
N SER A 144 10.72 8.74 -4.18
CA SER A 144 11.79 8.92 -5.17
C SER A 144 11.86 7.81 -6.23
N LYS A 145 11.22 6.66 -5.97
CA LYS A 145 11.18 5.50 -6.88
C LYS A 145 9.91 5.45 -7.72
N VAL A 146 8.91 6.28 -7.38
CA VAL A 146 7.63 6.30 -8.08
C VAL A 146 7.61 7.52 -9.00
N ASN A 147 7.44 7.28 -10.30
CA ASN A 147 7.31 8.34 -11.28
C ASN A 147 5.85 8.79 -11.33
N ALA A 148 5.58 9.97 -10.78
CA ALA A 148 4.33 10.67 -11.01
C ALA A 148 4.23 11.04 -12.49
N LYS A 149 3.11 10.73 -13.15
CA LYS A 149 2.75 11.45 -14.37
C LYS A 149 2.45 12.88 -13.96
N GLY A 150 3.34 13.82 -14.29
CA GLY A 150 2.96 15.22 -14.32
C GLY A 150 1.78 15.42 -15.28
N PRO A 151 1.00 16.52 -15.14
CA PRO A 151 0.00 16.86 -16.15
C PRO A 151 0.68 16.82 -17.51
N ASP A 152 0.06 16.15 -18.49
CA ASP A 152 0.63 15.88 -19.82
C ASP A 152 1.35 17.14 -20.34
N ALA A 153 2.66 17.19 -20.09
CA ALA A 153 3.46 18.31 -20.52
C ALA A 153 3.55 18.14 -22.02
N VAL A 154 2.83 19.01 -22.73
CA VAL A 154 2.92 19.12 -24.19
C VAL A 154 4.41 19.10 -24.53
N ASP A 155 4.80 18.20 -25.44
CA ASP A 155 6.20 18.09 -25.87
C ASP A 155 6.69 19.48 -26.28
N PRO A 156 7.69 20.06 -25.57
CA PRO A 156 8.16 21.41 -25.85
C PRO A 156 8.60 21.58 -27.32
N LEU A 157 9.05 20.50 -27.96
CA LEU A 157 9.39 20.51 -29.38
C LEU A 157 8.15 20.60 -30.26
N ALA A 158 7.07 19.88 -29.93
CA ALA A 158 5.82 19.95 -30.67
C ALA A 158 5.15 21.32 -30.55
N GLU A 159 5.25 21.95 -29.38
CA GLU A 159 4.78 23.32 -29.15
C GLU A 159 5.63 24.34 -29.93
N PHE A 160 6.95 24.20 -29.91
CA PHE A 160 7.88 25.02 -30.70
C PHE A 160 7.65 24.88 -32.22
N MET A 161 7.35 23.68 -32.70
CA MET A 161 7.05 23.43 -34.12
C MET A 161 5.71 24.06 -34.53
N LYS A 162 4.67 23.96 -33.70
CA LYS A 162 3.38 24.63 -33.95
C LYS A 162 3.47 26.16 -33.95
N ALA A 163 4.39 26.75 -33.18
CA ALA A 163 4.57 28.20 -33.11
C ALA A 163 5.31 28.78 -34.34
N ARG A 164 5.83 27.94 -35.24
CA ARG A 164 6.55 28.35 -36.45
C ARG A 164 5.73 28.30 -37.74
N ASP A 165 4.54 27.69 -37.70
CA ASP A 165 3.56 27.66 -38.79
C ASP A 165 2.54 28.79 -38.64
#